data_AF-A0A919NZ68-F1
#
_entry.id   AF-A0A919NZ68-F1
#
_cell.length_a   1.000
_cell.length_b   1.000
_cell.length_c   1.000
_cell.angle_alpha   90.00
_cell.angle_beta   90.00
_cell.angle_gamma   90.00
#
_symmetry.space_group_name_H-M   'P 1'
#
loop_
_entity.id
_entity.type
_entity.pdbx_description
1 polymer ?
#
loop_
_entity_poly.entity_id
_entity_poly.type
_entity_poly.pdbx_seq_one_letter_code
_entity_poly.pdbx_strand_id
1 'polypeptide(L)'
;MSESNALQLVERHLSRGIDNIRGSRNYYRRGAQLQTVMLAVLSAATTLLIGLNAIYHNAALVAFSLLTAGLTTVASAWTSWFGFRQLWAANTVTLTRLWGLRDQIDYDKAKSENELPIEIVDKYHERLQEIFADHNQEWKKIRSSG
;
A
#
# COMPACT_ATOMS: atom_id res chain seq x y z
N MET A 1 -5.26 -35.82 7.97
CA MET A 1 -4.25 -34.95 7.32
C MET A 1 -3.03 -34.99 8.22
N SER A 2 -1.82 -35.36 7.76
CA SER A 2 -0.67 -35.37 8.70
C SER A 2 -0.31 -33.95 9.11
N GLU A 3 0.17 -33.77 10.34
CA GLU A 3 0.49 -32.44 10.93
C GLU A 3 1.48 -31.65 10.05
N SER A 4 2.45 -32.35 9.45
CA SER A 4 3.38 -31.80 8.46
C SER A 4 2.69 -31.21 7.21
N ASN A 5 1.62 -31.83 6.73
CA ASN A 5 0.87 -31.32 5.56
C ASN A 5 0.05 -30.06 5.91
N ALA A 6 -0.50 -29.98 7.13
CA ALA A 6 -1.23 -28.81 7.59
C ALA A 6 -0.30 -27.59 7.74
N LEU A 7 0.88 -27.78 8.35
CA LEU A 7 1.87 -26.73 8.51
C LEU A 7 2.36 -26.19 7.15
N GLN A 8 2.69 -27.09 6.21
CA GLN A 8 3.10 -26.69 4.85
C GLN A 8 2.03 -25.88 4.12
N LEU A 9 0.74 -26.18 4.35
CA LEU A 9 -0.35 -25.42 3.76
C LEU A 9 -0.38 -23.98 4.30
N VAL A 10 -0.24 -23.83 5.62
CA VAL A 10 -0.17 -22.51 6.28
C VAL A 10 1.03 -21.71 5.79
N GLU A 11 2.22 -22.30 5.75
CA GLU A 11 3.44 -21.64 5.25
C GLU A 11 3.30 -21.20 3.78
N ARG A 12 2.64 -22.03 2.95
CA ARG A 12 2.37 -21.70 1.55
C ARG A 12 1.36 -20.56 1.40
N HIS A 13 0.34 -20.49 2.25
CA HIS A 13 -0.62 -19.38 2.27
C HIS A 13 0.03 -18.09 2.77
N LEU A 14 0.84 -18.20 3.82
CA LEU A 14 1.62 -17.09 4.38
C LEU A 14 2.58 -16.50 3.35
N SER A 15 3.36 -17.34 2.67
CA SER A 15 4.32 -16.90 1.65
C SER A 15 3.61 -16.20 0.47
N ARG A 16 2.52 -16.79 -0.03
CA ARG A 16 1.69 -16.16 -1.09
C ARG A 16 1.11 -14.83 -0.64
N GLY A 17 0.65 -14.74 0.61
CA GLY A 17 0.15 -13.49 1.20
C GLY A 17 1.21 -12.40 1.25
N ILE A 18 2.42 -12.75 1.72
CA ILE A 18 3.58 -11.86 1.78
C ILE A 18 3.90 -11.31 0.39
N ASP A 19 4.00 -12.16 -0.63
CA ASP A 19 4.35 -11.75 -1.98
C ASP A 19 3.30 -10.83 -2.60
N ASN A 20 2.02 -11.16 -2.43
CA ASN A 20 0.91 -10.35 -2.93
C ASN A 20 0.89 -8.96 -2.29
N ILE A 21 0.95 -8.89 -0.96
CA ILE A 21 0.94 -7.62 -0.22
C ILE A 21 2.22 -6.82 -0.49
N ARG A 22 3.37 -7.47 -0.68
CA ARG A 22 4.62 -6.80 -1.04
C ARG A 22 4.53 -6.14 -2.42
N GLY A 23 3.97 -6.81 -3.41
CA GLY A 23 3.74 -6.26 -4.75
C GLY A 23 2.82 -5.04 -4.69
N SER A 24 1.68 -5.20 -4.02
CA SER A 24 0.69 -4.15 -3.74
C SER A 24 1.32 -2.93 -3.05
N ARG A 25 2.10 -3.13 -1.98
CA ARG A 25 2.81 -2.07 -1.26
C ARG A 25 3.72 -1.25 -2.16
N ASN A 26 4.47 -1.90 -3.06
CA ASN A 26 5.41 -1.20 -3.94
C ASN A 26 4.67 -0.36 -5.00
N TYR A 27 3.54 -0.86 -5.49
CA TYR A 27 2.65 -0.10 -6.37
C TYR A 27 2.12 1.16 -5.68
N TYR A 28 1.56 1.02 -4.46
CA TYR A 28 1.01 2.17 -3.73
C TYR A 28 2.08 3.18 -3.30
N ARG A 29 3.28 2.71 -2.94
CA ARG A 29 4.42 3.60 -2.64
C ARG A 29 4.80 4.45 -3.86
N ARG A 30 4.93 3.83 -5.04
CA ARG A 30 5.24 4.54 -6.28
C ARG A 30 4.13 5.52 -6.67
N GLY A 31 2.88 5.12 -6.52
CA GLY A 31 1.73 6.00 -6.76
C GLY A 31 1.74 7.23 -5.85
N ALA A 32 1.93 7.05 -4.54
CA ALA A 32 2.01 8.15 -3.59
C ALA A 32 3.16 9.13 -3.93
N GLN A 33 4.35 8.61 -4.23
CA GLN A 33 5.51 9.43 -4.57
C GLN A 33 5.31 10.18 -5.89
N LEU A 34 4.82 9.50 -6.93
CA LEU A 34 4.58 10.10 -8.25
C LEU A 34 3.58 11.25 -8.15
N GLN A 35 2.52 11.09 -7.35
CA GLN A 35 1.53 12.12 -7.12
C GLN A 35 2.10 13.37 -6.46
N THR A 36 2.86 13.20 -5.37
CA THR A 36 3.48 14.35 -4.68
C THR A 36 4.42 15.12 -5.61
N VAL A 37 5.22 14.40 -6.41
CA VAL A 37 6.14 15.02 -7.38
C VAL A 37 5.38 15.73 -8.50
N MET A 38 4.36 15.09 -9.09
CA MET A 38 3.55 15.71 -10.15
C MET A 38 2.86 16.98 -9.67
N LEU A 39 2.30 16.97 -8.45
CA LEU A 39 1.65 18.15 -7.89
C LEU A 39 2.64 19.31 -7.69
N ALA A 40 3.82 19.01 -7.14
CA ALA A 40 4.87 20.01 -6.93
C ALA A 40 5.37 20.59 -8.26
N VAL A 41 5.59 19.74 -9.27
CA VAL A 41 6.03 20.18 -10.60
C VAL A 41 4.95 21.03 -11.28
N LEU A 42 3.69 20.61 -11.24
CA LEU A 42 2.59 21.38 -11.82
C LEU A 42 2.38 22.72 -11.11
N SER A 43 2.52 22.75 -9.78
CA SER A 43 2.45 23.99 -9.01
C SER A 43 3.59 24.94 -9.35
N ALA A 44 4.83 24.45 -9.37
CA ALA A 44 6.00 25.24 -9.75
C ALA A 44 5.90 25.74 -11.20
N ALA A 45 5.46 24.90 -12.13
CA ALA A 45 5.23 25.29 -13.52
C ALA A 45 4.16 26.37 -13.65
N THR A 46 3.07 26.26 -12.89
CA THR A 46 2.01 27.29 -12.83
C THR A 46 2.57 28.62 -12.37
N THR A 47 3.38 28.64 -11.30
CA THR A 47 4.03 29.85 -10.80
C THR A 47 4.98 30.47 -11.82
N LEU A 48 5.80 29.65 -12.48
CA LEU A 48 6.72 30.12 -13.53
C LEU A 48 5.96 30.72 -14.73
N LEU A 49 4.88 30.07 -15.17
CA LEU A 49 4.05 30.55 -16.28
C LEU A 49 3.35 31.87 -15.93
N ILE A 50 2.85 32.03 -14.70
CA ILE A 50 2.29 33.29 -14.21
C ILE A 50 3.36 34.39 -14.21
N GLY A 51 4.56 34.08 -13.70
CA GLY A 51 5.69 35.02 -13.67
C GLY A 51 6.14 35.45 -15.07
N LEU A 52 6.27 34.51 -16.00
CA LEU A 52 6.61 34.83 -17.40
C LEU A 52 5.50 35.65 -18.07
N ASN A 53 4.24 35.33 -17.82
CA ASN A 53 3.13 36.07 -18.40
C ASN A 53 3.11 37.54 -17.94
N ALA A 54 3.45 37.80 -16.67
CA ALA A 54 3.54 39.17 -16.16
C ALA A 54 4.57 40.05 -16.90
N ILE A 55 5.58 39.43 -17.52
CA ILE A 55 6.61 40.13 -18.31
C ILE A 55 6.18 40.23 -19.78
N TYR A 56 5.79 39.11 -20.39
CA TYR A 56 5.61 39.02 -21.84
C TYR A 56 4.17 39.28 -22.34
N HIS A 57 3.17 39.35 -21.45
CA HIS A 57 1.75 39.63 -21.77
C HIS A 57 1.20 38.79 -22.94
N ASN A 58 1.60 37.51 -23.01
CA ASN A 58 1.25 36.64 -24.13
C ASN A 58 0.04 35.77 -23.80
N ALA A 59 -1.00 35.83 -24.64
CA ALA A 59 -2.23 35.06 -24.48
C ALA A 59 -1.99 33.53 -24.39
N ALA A 60 -0.95 33.02 -25.05
CA ALA A 60 -0.59 31.61 -24.94
C ALA A 60 -0.14 31.22 -23.52
N LEU A 61 0.62 32.10 -22.84
CA LEU A 61 1.08 31.86 -21.46
C LEU A 61 -0.08 31.88 -20.46
N VAL A 62 -1.09 32.71 -20.69
CA VAL A 62 -2.34 32.70 -19.91
C VAL A 62 -3.09 31.38 -20.07
N ALA A 63 -3.22 30.87 -21.30
CA ALA A 63 -3.89 29.60 -21.55
C ALA A 63 -3.14 28.44 -20.87
N PHE A 64 -1.81 28.42 -20.94
CA PHE A 64 -1.00 27.40 -20.28
C PHE A 64 -1.06 27.47 -18.76
N SER A 65 -1.05 28.66 -18.15
CA SER A 65 -1.13 28.80 -16.69
C SER A 65 -2.48 28.36 -16.14
N LEU A 66 -3.57 28.67 -16.84
CA LEU A 66 -4.91 28.17 -16.51
C LEU A 66 -5.00 26.65 -16.62
N LEU A 67 -4.39 26.07 -17.66
CA LEU A 67 -4.37 24.63 -17.86
C LEU A 67 -3.58 23.92 -16.76
N THR A 68 -2.39 24.41 -16.39
CA THR A 68 -1.61 23.82 -15.30
C THR A 68 -2.29 23.99 -13.95
N ALA A 69 -2.93 25.14 -13.69
CA ALA A 69 -3.74 25.35 -12.48
C ALA A 69 -4.93 24.37 -12.42
N GLY A 70 -5.65 24.18 -13.53
CA GLY A 70 -6.72 23.18 -13.61
C GLY A 70 -6.21 21.76 -13.34
N LEU A 71 -5.07 21.39 -13.91
CA LEU A 71 -4.43 20.10 -13.65
C LEU A 71 -3.99 19.92 -12.19
N THR A 72 -3.50 20.98 -11.51
CA THR A 72 -3.20 20.88 -10.08
C THR A 72 -4.43 20.60 -9.24
N THR A 73 -5.58 21.18 -9.58
CA THR A 73 -6.85 20.93 -8.88
C THR A 73 -7.32 19.51 -9.09
N VAL A 74 -7.28 19.00 -10.33
CA VAL A 74 -7.65 17.61 -10.64
C VAL A 74 -6.70 16.64 -9.93
N ALA A 75 -5.39 16.88 -9.98
CA ALA A 75 -4.41 16.05 -9.30
C ALA A 75 -4.60 16.08 -7.77
N SER A 76 -4.92 17.23 -7.19
CA SER A 76 -5.21 17.35 -5.75
C SER A 76 -6.47 16.57 -5.36
N ALA A 77 -7.56 16.69 -6.13
CA ALA A 77 -8.77 15.90 -5.90
C ALA A 77 -8.51 14.39 -6.03
N TRP A 78 -7.72 13.99 -7.02
CA TRP A 78 -7.34 12.60 -7.27
C TRP A 78 -6.48 12.00 -6.14
N THR A 79 -5.66 12.81 -5.45
CA THR A 79 -4.91 12.35 -4.27
C THR A 79 -5.84 12.00 -3.09
N SER A 80 -6.92 12.76 -2.91
CA SER A 80 -7.91 12.49 -1.86
C SER A 80 -8.68 11.19 -2.15
N TRP A 81 -9.04 10.96 -3.41
CA TRP A 81 -9.88 9.82 -3.78
C TRP A 81 -9.15 8.46 -3.70
N PHE A 82 -7.87 8.39 -4.09
CA PHE A 82 -7.16 7.10 -4.12
C PHE A 82 -6.53 6.68 -2.80
N GLY A 83 -6.30 7.60 -1.86
CA GLY A 83 -5.73 7.26 -0.55
C GLY A 83 -4.40 6.49 -0.62
N PHE A 84 -3.56 6.72 -1.65
CA PHE A 84 -2.34 5.93 -1.91
C PHE A 84 -1.44 5.78 -0.67
N ARG A 85 -1.32 6.85 0.13
CA ARG A 85 -0.56 6.83 1.38
C ARG A 85 -1.18 5.94 2.45
N GLN A 86 -2.51 5.95 2.58
CA GLN A 86 -3.25 5.10 3.53
C GLN A 86 -3.14 3.63 3.12
N LEU A 87 -3.33 3.32 1.82
CA LEU A 87 -3.15 1.96 1.29
C LEU A 87 -1.72 1.47 1.47
N TRP A 88 -0.72 2.33 1.24
CA TRP A 88 0.68 1.99 1.48
C TRP A 88 0.96 1.68 2.96
N ALA A 89 0.43 2.49 3.88
CA ALA A 89 0.57 2.27 5.32
C ALA A 89 -0.12 0.97 5.76
N ALA A 90 -1.37 0.73 5.32
CA ALA A 90 -2.12 -0.48 5.62
C ALA A 90 -1.38 -1.75 5.14
N ASN A 91 -0.90 -1.76 3.88
CA ASN A 91 -0.10 -2.87 3.37
C ASN A 91 1.22 -3.07 4.15
N THR A 92 1.84 -1.99 4.63
CA THR A 92 3.08 -2.08 5.43
C THR A 92 2.81 -2.73 6.78
N VAL A 93 1.75 -2.33 7.47
CA VAL A 93 1.34 -2.93 8.76
C VAL A 93 1.00 -4.41 8.59
N THR A 94 0.21 -4.77 7.57
CA THR A 94 -0.13 -6.17 7.29
C THR A 94 1.12 -7.00 6.99
N LEU A 95 2.07 -6.47 6.20
CA LEU A 95 3.32 -7.19 5.90
C LEU A 95 4.16 -7.44 7.17
N THR A 96 4.27 -6.46 8.07
CA THR A 96 4.97 -6.64 9.35
C THR A 96 4.32 -7.73 10.19
N ARG A 97 2.98 -7.79 10.24
CA ARG A 97 2.26 -8.85 10.95
C ARG A 97 2.48 -10.23 10.35
N LEU A 98 2.49 -10.35 9.02
CA LEU A 98 2.80 -11.61 8.34
C LEU A 98 4.24 -12.07 8.60
N TRP A 99 5.21 -11.15 8.62
CA TRP A 99 6.58 -11.47 8.96
C TRP A 99 6.72 -11.90 10.43
N GLY A 100 6.00 -11.25 11.34
CA GLY A 100 5.96 -11.67 12.74
C GLY A 100 5.36 -13.08 12.91
N LEU A 101 4.30 -13.41 12.16
CA LEU A 101 3.74 -14.77 12.16
C LEU A 101 4.73 -15.79 11.59
N ARG A 102 5.48 -15.43 10.55
CA ARG A 102 6.53 -16.29 9.99
C ARG A 102 7.63 -16.57 11.02
N ASP A 103 8.12 -15.52 11.66
CA ASP A 103 9.17 -15.63 12.68
C ASP A 103 8.71 -16.50 13.87
N GLN A 104 7.45 -16.37 14.27
CA GLN A 104 6.86 -17.22 15.31
C GLN A 104 6.81 -18.69 14.89
N ILE A 105 6.39 -18.99 13.66
CA ILE A 105 6.39 -20.36 13.12
C ILE A 105 7.81 -20.92 13.09
N ASP A 106 8.78 -20.14 12.60
CA ASP A 106 10.17 -20.55 12.50
C ASP A 106 10.79 -20.82 13.89
N TYR A 107 10.46 -19.98 14.89
CA TYR A 107 10.88 -20.16 16.28
C TYR A 107 10.29 -21.44 16.91
N ASP A 108 8.99 -21.66 16.75
CA ASP A 108 8.32 -22.82 17.34
C ASP A 108 8.77 -24.14 16.67
N LYS A 109 9.07 -24.12 15.36
CA LYS A 109 9.72 -25.24 14.66
C LYS A 109 11.11 -25.56 15.20
N ALA A 110 11.92 -24.52 15.45
CA ALA A 110 13.26 -24.69 16.00
C ALA A 110 13.23 -25.24 17.45
N LYS A 111 12.20 -24.88 18.23
CA LYS A 111 12.03 -25.33 19.60
C LYS A 111 11.53 -26.78 19.71
N SER A 112 10.71 -27.23 18.77
CA SER A 112 10.02 -28.53 18.82
C SER A 112 10.55 -29.56 17.81
N GLU A 113 11.79 -29.39 17.31
CA GLU A 113 12.41 -30.30 16.31
C GLU A 113 11.54 -30.56 15.05
N ASN A 114 10.74 -29.56 14.63
CA ASN A 114 9.73 -29.64 13.57
C ASN A 114 8.49 -30.52 13.83
N GLU A 115 8.31 -31.03 15.05
CA GLU A 115 7.10 -31.74 15.47
C GLU A 115 6.19 -30.77 16.23
N LEU A 116 5.29 -30.13 15.48
CA LEU A 116 4.32 -29.21 16.06
C LEU A 116 2.94 -29.88 16.20
N PRO A 117 2.34 -29.87 17.40
CA PRO A 117 0.98 -30.35 17.60
C PRO A 117 0.00 -29.63 16.67
N ILE A 118 -0.97 -30.37 16.14
CA ILE A 118 -2.00 -29.82 15.24
C ILE A 118 -2.70 -28.57 15.81
N GLU A 119 -2.91 -28.51 17.12
CA GLU A 119 -3.54 -27.37 17.81
C GLU A 119 -2.75 -26.06 17.64
N ILE A 120 -1.41 -26.14 17.57
CA ILE A 120 -0.56 -24.97 17.33
C ILE A 120 -0.64 -24.55 15.86
N VAL A 121 -0.69 -25.52 14.95
CA VAL A 121 -0.84 -25.26 13.51
C VAL A 121 -2.17 -24.59 13.21
N ASP A 122 -3.26 -25.03 13.86
CA ASP A 122 -4.58 -24.41 13.73
C ASP A 122 -4.59 -22.97 14.25
N LYS A 123 -3.89 -22.68 15.36
CA LYS A 123 -3.71 -21.30 15.85
C LYS A 123 -2.99 -20.40 14.85
N TYR A 124 -1.99 -20.91 14.13
CA TYR A 124 -1.34 -20.12 13.07
C TYR A 124 -2.30 -19.86 11.91
N HIS A 125 -3.14 -20.85 11.55
CA HIS A 125 -4.14 -20.68 10.52
C HIS A 125 -5.16 -19.60 10.90
N GLU A 126 -5.70 -19.65 12.11
CA GLU A 126 -6.63 -18.64 12.64
C GLU A 126 -6.00 -17.24 12.60
N ARG A 127 -4.77 -17.12 13.09
CA ARG A 127 -4.06 -15.84 13.12
C ARG A 127 -3.75 -15.30 11.72
N LEU A 128 -3.47 -16.19 10.76
CA LEU A 128 -3.32 -15.81 9.36
C LEU A 128 -4.65 -15.27 8.78
N GLN A 129 -5.78 -15.92 9.08
CA GLN A 129 -7.10 -15.46 8.65
C GLN A 129 -7.47 -14.11 9.28
N GLU A 130 -7.18 -13.90 10.56
CA GLU A 130 -7.36 -12.61 11.22
C GLU A 130 -6.56 -11.50 10.54
N ILE A 131 -5.27 -11.74 10.22
CA ILE A 131 -4.45 -10.74 9.53
C ILE A 131 -5.06 -10.35 8.17
N PHE A 132 -5.61 -11.32 7.43
CA PHE A 132 -6.29 -11.03 6.16
C PHE A 132 -7.65 -10.35 6.35
N ALA A 133 -8.42 -10.72 7.38
CA ALA A 133 -9.68 -10.09 7.71
C ALA A 133 -9.48 -8.61 8.08
N ASP A 134 -8.50 -8.32 8.93
CA ASP A 134 -8.10 -6.96 9.31
C ASP A 134 -7.65 -6.16 8.08
N HIS A 135 -6.82 -6.76 7.21
CA HIS A 135 -6.38 -6.12 5.98
C HIS A 135 -7.57 -5.76 5.08
N ASN A 136 -8.52 -6.67 4.91
CA ASN A 136 -9.72 -6.44 4.11
C ASN A 136 -10.62 -5.36 4.72
N GLN A 137 -10.76 -5.33 6.05
CA GLN A 137 -11.54 -4.32 6.73
C GLN A 137 -10.92 -2.94 6.56
N GLU A 138 -9.60 -2.82 6.68
CA GLU A 138 -8.87 -1.57 6.49
C GLU A 138 -9.00 -1.07 5.05
N TRP A 139 -8.90 -1.97 4.09
CA TRP A 139 -9.14 -1.67 2.68
C TRP A 139 -10.56 -1.14 2.41
N LYS A 140 -11.58 -1.76 3.03
CA LYS A 140 -12.97 -1.29 2.92
C LYS A 140 -13.12 0.10 3.52
N LYS A 141 -12.54 0.35 4.70
CA LYS A 141 -12.56 1.67 5.35
C LYS A 141 -11.98 2.74 4.44
N ILE A 142 -10.76 2.53 3.95
CA ILE A 142 -10.06 3.48 3.07
C ILE A 142 -10.89 3.81 1.82
N ARG A 143 -11.55 2.81 1.22
CA ARG A 143 -12.41 3.03 0.05
C ARG A 143 -13.76 3.65 0.37
N SER A 144 -14.31 3.44 1.56
CA SER A 144 -15.57 4.07 1.99
C SER A 144 -15.39 5.51 2.45
N SER A 145 -14.17 5.92 2.77
CA SER A 145 -13.83 7.26 3.26
C SER A 145 -13.36 8.25 2.18
N GLY A 146 -13.28 7.82 0.92
CA GLY A 146 -12.89 8.65 -0.24
C GLY A 146 -14.05 8.89 -1.19
#